data_AF-A0A918E417-F1
#
_entry.id   AF-A0A918E417-F1
#
_cell.length_a   1.000
_cell.length_b   1.000
_cell.length_c   1.000
_cell.angle_alpha   90.00
_cell.angle_beta   90.00
_cell.angle_gamma   90.00
#
_symmetry.space_group_name_H-M   'P 1'
#
loop_
_entity.id
_entity.type
_entity.pdbx_description
1 polymer ?
#
loop_
_entity_poly.entity_id
_entity_poly.type
_entity_poly.pdbx_seq_one_letter_code
_entity_poly.pdbx_strand_id
1 'polypeptide(L)' 'MTAGYDVPKIDPRDVARASLDGLVAGALEVLADEPSAFVKASLAGDPTAFYAMVLAG' A
#
# COMPACT_ATOMS: atom_id res chain seq x y z
N MET A 1 -4.10 -2.72 14.70
CA MET A 1 -4.89 -2.23 13.54
C MET A 1 -5.30 -3.36 12.58
N THR A 2 -4.71 -4.55 12.61
CA THR A 2 -5.04 -5.66 11.69
C THR A 2 -5.24 -7.02 12.39
N ALA A 3 -5.49 -7.01 13.71
CA ALA A 3 -5.75 -8.24 14.46
C ALA A 3 -7.00 -8.95 13.90
N GLY A 4 -6.91 -10.26 13.66
CA GLY A 4 -7.99 -11.05 13.06
C GLY A 4 -8.00 -11.08 11.52
N TYR A 5 -7.13 -10.33 10.84
CA TYR A 5 -6.97 -10.42 9.39
C TYR A 5 -5.83 -11.37 9.03
N ASP A 6 -6.19 -12.59 8.61
CA ASP A 6 -5.24 -13.56 8.04
C ASP A 6 -5.04 -13.27 6.55
N VAL A 7 -4.21 -12.27 6.28
CA VAL A 7 -3.84 -11.86 4.92
C VAL A 7 -2.32 -11.92 4.79
N PRO A 8 -1.79 -12.39 3.63
CA PRO A 8 -0.36 -12.38 3.37
C PRO A 8 0.25 -11.03 3.67
N LYS A 9 1.37 -11.03 4.39
CA LYS A 9 2.15 -9.84 4.70
C LYS A 9 3.38 -9.81 3.81
N ILE A 10 3.77 -8.61 3.41
CA ILE A 10 5.07 -8.39 2.78
C ILE A 10 6.21 -8.85 3.71
N ASP A 11 7.31 -9.33 3.13
CA ASP A 11 8.52 -9.63 3.90
C ASP A 11 9.03 -8.35 4.58
N PRO A 12 9.29 -8.35 5.90
CA PRO A 12 9.79 -7.17 6.61
C PRO A 12 11.08 -6.58 6.02
N ARG A 13 11.92 -7.38 5.36
CA ARG A 13 13.15 -6.94 4.70
C ARG A 13 12.85 -6.03 3.52
N ASP A 14 11.73 -6.23 2.83
CA ASP A 14 11.35 -5.43 1.67
C ASP A 14 10.89 -4.04 2.11
N VAL A 15 10.23 -3.93 3.25
CA VAL A 15 9.87 -2.65 3.87
C VAL A 15 11.13 -1.84 4.21
N ALA A 16 12.12 -2.47 4.84
CA ALA A 16 13.37 -1.81 5.19
C ALA A 16 14.13 -1.35 3.93
N ARG A 17 14.17 -2.18 2.88
CA ARG A 17 14.82 -1.83 1.61
C ARG A 17 14.13 -0.65 0.94
N ALA A 18 12.82 -0.72 0.74
CA ALA A 18 12.04 0.36 0.10
C ALA A 18 12.19 1.69 0.86
N SER A 19 12.23 1.65 2.20
CA SER A 19 12.42 2.84 3.03
C SER A 19 13.78 3.50 2.82
N LEU A 20 14.85 2.70 2.78
CA LEU A 20 16.22 3.21 2.54
C LEU A 20 16.40 3.72 1.11
N ASP A 21 15.85 3.01 0.12
CA ASP A 21 15.88 3.44 -1.28
C ASP A 21 15.15 4.78 -1.46
N GLY A 22 13.98 4.94 -0.84
CA GLY A 22 13.23 6.19 -0.85
C GLY A 22 13.97 7.35 -0.17
N LEU A 23 14.67 7.07 0.94
CA LEU A 23 15.53 8.06 1.61
C LEU A 23 16.66 8.53 0.68
N VAL A 24 17.38 7.60 0.04
CA VAL A 24 18.46 7.94 -0.91
C VAL A 24 17.92 8.73 -2.10
N ALA A 25 16.72 8.40 -2.57
CA ALA A 25 16.06 9.11 -3.67
C ALA A 25 15.50 10.48 -3.28
N GLY A 26 15.51 10.86 -1.99
CA GLY A 26 14.87 12.09 -1.51
C GLY A 26 13.35 12.08 -1.67
N ALA A 27 12.73 10.89 -1.64
CA ALA A 27 11.29 10.75 -1.79
C ALA A 27 10.56 11.36 -0.59
N LEU A 28 9.54 12.18 -0.86
CA LEU A 28 8.69 12.75 0.19
C LEU A 28 7.81 11.69 0.87
N GLU A 29 7.55 10.58 0.19
CA GLU A 29 6.73 9.49 0.69
C GLU A 29 7.15 8.17 0.05
N VAL A 30 7.14 7.08 0.84
CA VAL A 30 7.48 5.73 0.40
C VAL A 30 6.27 4.82 0.60
N LEU A 31 5.79 4.22 -0.49
CA LEU A 31 4.76 3.19 -0.46
C LEU A 31 5.47 1.84 -0.50
N ALA A 32 5.52 1.17 0.66
CA ALA A 32 6.37 0.00 0.86
C ALA A 32 5.91 -1.26 0.11
N ASP A 33 4.64 -1.32 -0.29
CA ASP A 33 4.05 -2.44 -1.01
C ASP A 33 3.01 -1.97 -2.04
N GLU A 34 2.72 -2.87 -2.98
CA GLU A 34 1.76 -2.63 -4.06
C GLU A 34 0.32 -2.39 -3.55
N PRO A 35 -0.21 -3.15 -2.57
CA PRO A 35 -1.54 -2.87 -2.03
C PRO A 35 -1.68 -1.46 -1.45
N SER A 36 -0.67 -0.97 -0.73
CA SER A 36 -0.66 0.40 -0.20
C SER A 36 -0.62 1.44 -1.32
N ALA A 37 0.17 1.19 -2.37
CA ALA A 37 0.25 2.05 -3.54
C ALA A 37 -1.10 2.14 -4.27
N PHE A 38 -1.76 0.99 -4.46
CA PHE A 38 -3.08 0.89 -5.06
C PHE A 38 -4.15 1.63 -4.26
N VAL A 39 -4.24 1.38 -2.93
CA VAL A 39 -5.21 2.06 -2.08
C VAL A 39 -4.97 3.57 -2.09
N LYS A 40 -3.73 4.03 -1.94
CA LYS A 40 -3.46 5.47 -1.99
C LYS A 40 -3.88 6.09 -3.33
N ALA A 41 -3.58 5.44 -4.45
CA ALA A 41 -3.97 5.93 -5.77
C ALA A 41 -5.50 6.08 -5.90
N SER A 42 -6.27 5.19 -5.29
CA SER A 42 -7.73 5.26 -5.33
C SER A 42 -8.31 6.40 -4.49
N LEU A 43 -7.61 6.88 -3.46
CA LEU A 43 -8.12 7.93 -2.57
C LEU A 43 -8.28 9.30 -3.25
N ALA A 44 -7.62 9.51 -4.40
CA ALA A 44 -7.79 10.72 -5.20
C ALA A 44 -9.08 10.71 -6.06
N GLY A 45 -9.71 9.55 -6.23
CA GLY A 45 -10.89 9.35 -7.08
C GLY A 45 -12.20 9.24 -6.30
N ASP A 46 -13.28 8.90 -7.01
CA ASP A 46 -14.57 8.59 -6.41
C ASP A 46 -14.47 7.28 -5.58
N PRO A 47 -14.75 7.31 -4.26
CA PRO A 47 -14.74 6.11 -3.43
C PRO A 47 -15.65 5.00 -3.95
N THR A 48 -16.76 5.32 -4.64
CA THR A 48 -17.66 4.33 -5.22
C THR A 48 -16.94 3.46 -6.27
N ALA A 49 -16.02 4.02 -7.05
CA ALA A 49 -15.24 3.26 -8.02
C ALA A 49 -14.29 2.27 -7.34
N PHE A 50 -13.65 2.68 -6.22
CA PHE A 50 -12.82 1.79 -5.42
C PHE A 50 -13.64 0.64 -4.83
N TYR A 51 -14.74 0.95 -4.13
CA TYR A 51 -15.57 -0.08 -3.50
C TYR A 51 -16.23 -1.03 -4.50
N ALA A 52 -16.62 -0.54 -5.69
CA ALA A 52 -17.13 -1.41 -6.75
C ALA A 52 -16.09 -2.45 -7.20
N MET A 53 -14.80 -2.10 -7.22
CA MET A 53 -13.72 -3.00 -7.60
C MET A 53 -13.37 -4.01 -6.49
N VAL A 54 -13.22 -3.57 -5.23
CA VAL A 54 -12.82 -4.48 -4.13
C VAL A 54 -13.95 -5.33 -3.56
N LEU A 55 -15.22 -4.97 -3.75
CA LEU A 55 -16.38 -5.78 -3.32
C LEU A 55 -16.93 -6.71 -4.42
N ALA A 56 -16.43 -6.58 -5.65
CA ALA A 56 -16.84 -7.42 -6.78
C ALA A 56 -15.98 -8.69 -6.94
N GLY A 57 -14.94 -8.87 -6.11
CA GLY A 57 -14.14 -10.09 -5.98
C GLY A 57 -14.52 -10.87 -4.74
#